data_AF-A0A536RM85-F1
#
_entry.id   AF-A0A536RM85-F1
#
_cell.length_a   1.000
_cell.length_b   1.000
_cell.length_c   1.000
_cell.angle_alpha   90.00
_cell.angle_beta   90.00
_cell.angle_gamma   90.00
#
_symmetry.space_group_name_H-M   'P 1'
#
loop_
_entity.id
_entity.type
_entity.pdbx_description
1 polymer ?
#
loop_
_entity_poly.entity_id
_entity_poly.type
_entity_poly.pdbx_seq_one_letter_code
_entity_poly.pdbx_strand_id
1 'polypeptide(L)'
;MSDPQGTDDVLKEGPGAAVAEPKEVQIIELDGHVGHTLEPEWKRLPIGPDNILYPVIVGIALFPLLMGDAGHHLADDMPDEDTHPFFPDHFWPYPVIIIVMMITLGLLAAFVQKNLQLEAPADPRAVTIPRPDWYFLFLFQFIKLGPELVMSVVIPTVIIIVFLVWPFIDAIAGPRMAKRLGWKRWPVPGRNVMSGTGFVVFLLIIAALEVWALAGPGFCLPWLAGPVCGA
;
A
#
# COMPACT_ATOMS: atom_id res chain seq x y z
N MET A 1 -18.33 67.18 -49.40
CA MET A 1 -16.91 67.20 -49.01
C MET A 1 -16.84 66.61 -47.60
N SER A 2 -17.22 65.34 -47.40
CA SER A 2 -16.50 64.07 -47.62
C SER A 2 -15.38 63.79 -46.60
N ASP A 3 -15.70 62.86 -45.67
CA ASP A 3 -14.87 61.96 -44.84
C ASP A 3 -14.20 62.45 -43.53
N PRO A 4 -13.95 61.56 -42.53
CA PRO A 4 -14.93 60.70 -41.83
C PRO A 4 -14.68 60.58 -40.29
N GLN A 5 -15.52 59.81 -39.60
CA GLN A 5 -15.36 59.34 -38.21
C GLN A 5 -14.11 58.44 -38.01
N GLY A 6 -13.46 58.57 -36.85
CA GLY A 6 -12.59 57.57 -36.20
C GLY A 6 -12.52 57.92 -34.71
N THR A 7 -13.08 57.15 -33.76
CA THR A 7 -12.66 55.85 -33.20
C THR A 7 -11.23 55.82 -32.64
N ASP A 8 -10.87 56.79 -31.79
CA ASP A 8 -9.51 56.88 -31.24
C ASP A 8 -9.48 56.89 -29.70
N ASP A 9 -10.61 56.62 -29.03
CA ASP A 9 -10.69 56.56 -27.55
C ASP A 9 -10.26 55.20 -26.95
N VAL A 10 -9.59 54.37 -27.74
CA VAL A 10 -9.04 53.08 -27.31
C VAL A 10 -7.58 53.03 -27.73
N LEU A 11 -6.71 53.70 -26.97
CA LEU A 11 -5.26 53.44 -26.84
C LEU A 11 -4.64 54.51 -25.91
N LYS A 12 -5.08 54.55 -24.64
CA LYS A 12 -4.25 55.12 -23.59
C LYS A 12 -3.38 54.00 -23.04
N GLU A 13 -2.11 54.01 -23.41
CA GLU A 13 -1.08 53.28 -22.68
C GLU A 13 -1.14 53.74 -21.20
N GLY A 14 -1.58 52.83 -20.33
CA GLY A 14 -1.48 53.05 -18.88
C GLY A 14 -0.01 53.26 -18.51
N PRO A 15 0.29 54.02 -17.43
CA PRO A 15 1.66 54.28 -17.04
C PRO A 15 2.36 52.95 -16.83
N GLY A 16 3.26 52.60 -17.75
CA GLY A 16 4.08 51.42 -17.64
C GLY A 16 4.73 51.43 -16.26
N ALA A 17 4.52 50.35 -15.51
CA ALA A 17 5.23 50.16 -14.26
C ALA A 17 6.73 50.15 -14.61
N ALA A 18 7.38 51.30 -14.38
CA ALA A 18 8.82 51.36 -14.36
C ALA A 18 9.28 50.28 -13.38
N VAL A 19 10.00 49.29 -13.88
CA VAL A 19 10.63 48.29 -13.04
C VAL A 19 11.62 49.06 -12.18
N ALA A 20 11.24 49.31 -10.93
CA ALA A 20 12.15 49.86 -9.95
C ALA A 20 13.35 48.92 -9.88
N GLU A 21 14.55 49.48 -9.97
CA GLU A 21 15.79 48.72 -9.76
C GLU A 21 15.66 47.89 -8.48
N PRO A 22 16.14 46.63 -8.46
CA PRO A 22 15.99 45.77 -7.31
C PRO A 22 16.70 46.48 -6.15
N LYS A 23 15.92 47.08 -5.26
CA LYS A 23 16.43 47.57 -3.99
C LYS A 23 16.99 46.32 -3.33
N GLU A 24 18.31 46.22 -3.30
CA GLU A 24 19.01 45.19 -2.55
C GLU A 24 18.39 45.21 -1.17
N VAL A 25 17.57 44.20 -0.91
CA VAL A 25 17.10 43.92 0.43
C VAL A 25 18.37 43.47 1.11
N GLN A 26 19.05 44.41 1.77
CA GLN A 26 20.00 44.05 2.81
C GLN A 26 19.19 43.16 3.73
N ILE A 27 19.52 41.88 3.69
CA ILE A 27 19.08 40.91 4.67
C ILE A 27 19.65 41.48 5.96
N ILE A 28 18.84 42.25 6.67
CA ILE A 28 19.11 42.62 8.04
C ILE A 28 19.04 41.27 8.74
N GLU A 29 20.21 40.70 8.95
CA GLU A 29 20.44 39.67 9.94
C GLU A 29 19.91 40.27 11.25
N LEU A 30 18.67 39.92 11.59
CA LEU A 30 17.99 40.38 12.79
C LEU A 30 18.67 39.67 13.96
N ASP A 31 19.82 40.20 14.33
CA ASP A 31 20.60 39.81 15.48
C ASP A 31 19.92 40.37 16.74
N GLY A 32 18.77 39.78 17.09
CA GLY A 32 17.91 40.41 18.08
C GLY A 32 16.71 39.63 18.56
N HIS A 33 16.82 38.32 18.84
CA HIS A 33 16.02 37.67 19.88
C HIS A 33 16.94 36.79 20.75
N VAL A 34 17.69 37.45 21.63
CA VAL A 34 18.39 36.80 22.75
C VAL A 34 17.33 36.18 23.67
N GLY A 35 17.33 34.85 23.83
CA GLY A 35 16.85 34.24 25.07
C GLY A 35 15.76 33.18 25.03
N HIS A 36 15.22 32.76 23.87
CA HIS A 36 14.36 31.58 23.82
C HIS A 36 14.80 30.64 22.70
N THR A 37 15.53 29.58 23.05
CA THR A 37 15.70 28.41 22.18
C THR A 37 14.31 27.83 21.94
N LEU A 38 13.71 28.23 20.84
CA LEU A 38 12.53 27.63 20.27
C LEU A 38 12.78 26.12 20.18
N GLU A 39 12.07 25.33 21.00
CA GLU A 39 12.24 23.87 21.02
C GLU A 39 12.15 23.33 19.58
N PRO A 40 13.05 22.41 19.18
CA PRO A 40 13.13 21.95 17.80
C PRO A 40 11.77 21.41 17.35
N GLU A 41 11.44 21.60 16.06
CA GLU A 41 10.09 21.38 15.49
C GLU A 41 9.48 20.02 15.87
N TRP A 42 10.30 18.97 15.94
CA TRP A 42 9.90 17.63 16.33
C TRP A 42 9.37 17.50 17.76
N LYS A 43 9.72 18.42 18.68
CA LYS A 43 9.17 18.50 20.05
C LYS A 43 7.80 19.17 20.11
N ARG A 44 7.40 19.88 19.04
CA ARG A 44 6.11 20.57 18.96
C ARG A 44 5.06 19.75 18.23
N LEU A 45 5.47 18.70 17.53
CA LEU A 45 4.56 17.76 16.91
C LEU A 45 3.84 16.97 18.01
N PRO A 46 2.51 16.79 17.92
CA PRO A 46 1.78 15.95 18.86
C PRO A 46 2.27 14.49 18.85
N ILE A 47 2.95 14.07 17.77
CA ILE A 47 3.60 12.78 17.63
C ILE A 47 5.05 13.01 17.18
N GLY A 48 5.92 13.35 18.14
CA GLY A 48 7.37 13.42 17.94
C GLY A 48 8.08 12.13 18.36
N PRO A 49 9.37 11.93 18.02
CA PRO A 49 10.16 10.72 18.29
C PRO A 49 10.12 10.19 19.73
N ASP A 50 9.91 11.08 20.70
CA ASP A 50 9.84 10.76 22.12
C ASP A 50 8.44 10.34 22.60
N ASN A 51 7.47 10.16 21.67
CA ASN A 51 6.10 9.84 22.03
C ASN A 51 6.02 8.42 22.65
N ILE A 52 5.39 8.33 23.82
CA ILE A 52 5.13 7.09 24.57
C ILE A 52 4.40 6.02 23.75
N LEU A 53 3.70 6.42 22.68
CA LEU A 53 3.07 5.49 21.74
C LEU A 53 4.08 4.52 21.11
N TYR A 54 5.31 4.97 20.81
CA TYR A 54 6.32 4.11 20.19
C TYR A 54 6.74 2.94 21.07
N PRO A 55 7.20 3.13 22.32
CA PRO A 55 7.55 2.00 23.19
C PRO A 55 6.34 1.14 23.55
N VAL A 56 5.13 1.71 23.60
CA VAL A 56 3.90 0.92 23.84
C VAL A 56 3.57 0.03 22.65
N ILE A 57 3.61 0.55 21.42
CA ILE A 57 3.35 -0.23 20.20
C ILE A 57 4.45 -1.28 20.00
N VAL A 58 5.71 -0.90 20.19
CA VAL A 58 6.85 -1.84 20.13
C VAL A 58 6.71 -2.90 21.22
N GLY A 59 6.30 -2.55 22.43
CA GLY A 59 6.03 -3.50 23.51
C GLY A 59 4.90 -4.47 23.17
N ILE A 60 3.79 -3.98 22.63
CA ILE A 60 2.65 -4.80 22.18
C ILE A 60 3.06 -5.72 21.01
N ALA A 61 3.90 -5.25 20.09
CA ALA A 61 4.39 -6.03 18.96
C ALA A 61 5.43 -7.08 19.37
N LEU A 62 6.31 -6.74 20.32
CA LEU A 62 7.34 -7.64 20.83
C LEU A 62 6.80 -8.64 21.84
N PHE A 63 5.71 -8.34 22.56
CA PHE A 63 5.19 -9.22 23.60
C PHE A 63 4.82 -10.62 23.05
N PRO A 64 4.07 -10.77 21.93
CA PRO A 64 3.82 -12.09 21.34
C PRO A 64 5.08 -12.75 20.76
N LEU A 65 6.04 -11.95 20.29
CA LEU A 65 7.29 -12.45 19.70
C LEU A 65 8.24 -13.01 20.79
N LEU A 66 8.35 -12.30 21.91
CA LEU A 66 9.25 -12.63 23.02
C LEU A 66 8.67 -13.68 23.95
N MET A 67 7.36 -13.61 24.22
CA MET A 67 6.72 -14.60 25.08
C MET A 67 6.47 -15.93 24.35
N GLY A 68 6.61 -15.93 23.02
CA GLY A 68 6.28 -17.08 22.17
C GLY A 68 4.80 -17.47 22.32
N ASP A 69 4.40 -18.53 21.64
CA ASP A 69 3.16 -19.21 22.01
C ASP A 69 3.33 -19.73 23.44
N ALA A 70 2.49 -19.26 24.38
CA ALA A 70 2.45 -19.78 25.75
C ALA A 70 1.78 -21.17 25.79
N GLY A 71 2.14 -22.02 24.84
CA GLY A 71 1.55 -23.30 24.53
C GLY A 71 2.60 -24.39 24.34
N HIS A 72 2.15 -25.64 24.34
CA HIS A 72 2.97 -26.81 24.03
C HIS A 72 3.54 -26.64 22.61
N HIS A 73 4.86 -26.73 22.44
CA HIS A 73 5.42 -26.72 21.08
C HIS A 73 4.88 -27.96 20.36
N LEU A 74 4.11 -27.75 19.28
CA LEU A 74 3.59 -28.82 18.43
C LEU A 74 4.70 -29.73 17.87
N ALA A 75 5.95 -29.29 17.90
CA ALA A 75 7.12 -30.09 17.57
C ALA A 75 7.42 -31.18 18.61
N ASP A 76 7.07 -30.97 19.88
CA ASP A 76 7.29 -31.95 20.96
C ASP A 76 6.27 -33.11 20.90
N ASP A 77 5.09 -32.85 20.35
CA ASP A 77 4.00 -33.84 20.17
C ASP A 77 4.03 -34.51 18.79
N MET A 78 4.94 -34.10 17.90
CA MET A 78 5.01 -34.64 16.54
C MET A 78 5.78 -35.96 16.56
N PRO A 79 5.21 -37.06 16.06
CA PRO A 79 5.89 -38.34 16.05
C PRO A 79 7.17 -38.21 15.20
N ASP A 80 8.29 -38.77 15.70
CA ASP A 80 9.63 -38.61 15.09
C ASP A 80 9.64 -38.96 13.58
N GLU A 81 8.74 -39.84 13.13
CA GLU A 81 8.55 -40.25 11.73
C GLU A 81 8.08 -39.12 10.79
N ASP A 82 7.40 -38.09 11.30
CA ASP A 82 6.91 -36.93 10.53
C ASP A 82 7.88 -35.73 10.60
N THR A 83 8.98 -35.87 11.35
CA THR A 83 9.97 -34.81 11.53
C THR A 83 11.23 -35.09 10.71
N HIS A 84 11.73 -34.06 10.03
CA HIS A 84 12.99 -34.13 9.29
C HIS A 84 14.03 -33.22 9.96
N PRO A 85 15.29 -33.68 10.12
CA PRO A 85 16.35 -32.86 10.67
C PRO A 85 16.53 -31.56 9.87
N PHE A 86 16.71 -30.44 10.57
CA PHE A 86 16.97 -29.16 9.93
C PHE A 86 18.23 -29.22 9.04
N PHE A 87 19.30 -29.85 9.54
CA PHE A 87 20.50 -30.12 8.78
C PHE A 87 20.65 -31.63 8.59
N PRO A 88 20.86 -32.14 7.37
CA PRO A 88 21.11 -31.40 6.13
C PRO A 88 19.84 -31.06 5.31
N ASP A 89 18.72 -31.71 5.58
CA ASP A 89 17.59 -31.81 4.65
C ASP A 89 16.86 -30.48 4.41
N HIS A 90 16.67 -29.66 5.46
CA HIS A 90 16.01 -28.36 5.34
C HIS A 90 16.98 -27.23 4.96
N PHE A 91 18.26 -27.35 5.32
CA PHE A 91 19.26 -26.30 5.10
C PHE A 91 19.71 -26.17 3.64
N TRP A 92 19.99 -27.30 2.96
CA TRP A 92 20.55 -27.28 1.60
C TRP A 92 19.69 -26.63 0.50
N PRO A 93 18.35 -26.68 0.54
CA PRO A 93 17.52 -25.95 -0.40
C PRO A 93 17.72 -24.43 -0.37
N TYR A 94 18.06 -23.82 0.77
CA TYR A 94 18.15 -22.36 0.89
C TYR A 94 19.24 -21.73 0.00
N PRO A 95 20.51 -22.18 0.02
CA PRO A 95 21.52 -21.68 -0.91
C PRO A 95 21.12 -21.85 -2.38
N VAL A 96 20.47 -22.96 -2.73
CA VAL A 96 20.00 -23.22 -4.10
C VAL A 96 18.92 -22.20 -4.50
N ILE A 97 17.94 -21.96 -3.64
CA ILE A 97 16.88 -20.96 -3.86
C ILE A 97 17.51 -19.57 -4.02
N ILE A 98 18.48 -19.20 -3.18
CA ILE A 98 19.17 -17.91 -3.27
C ILE A 98 19.90 -17.76 -4.62
N ILE A 99 20.63 -18.79 -5.06
CA ILE A 99 21.33 -18.78 -6.36
C ILE A 99 20.32 -18.65 -7.51
N VAL A 100 19.24 -19.43 -7.48
CA VAL A 100 18.18 -19.35 -8.49
C VAL A 100 17.55 -17.96 -8.52
N MET A 101 17.20 -17.39 -7.36
CA MET A 101 16.66 -16.03 -7.27
C MET A 101 17.64 -14.99 -7.80
N MET A 102 18.93 -15.10 -7.49
CA MET A 102 19.96 -14.19 -8.02
C MET A 102 20.09 -14.28 -9.53
N ILE A 103 20.08 -15.49 -10.10
CA ILE A 103 20.09 -15.69 -11.55
C ILE A 103 18.83 -15.09 -12.17
N THR A 104 17.64 -15.37 -11.62
CA THR A 104 16.38 -14.81 -12.12
C THR A 104 16.38 -13.28 -12.10
N LEU A 105 16.80 -12.66 -10.99
CA LEU A 105 16.91 -11.20 -10.88
C LEU A 105 17.95 -10.64 -11.85
N GLY A 106 19.10 -11.30 -12.01
CA GLY A 106 20.13 -10.93 -12.98
C GLY A 106 19.63 -10.98 -14.42
N LEU A 107 18.85 -12.02 -14.79
CA LEU A 107 18.22 -12.15 -16.10
C LEU A 107 17.14 -11.07 -16.32
N LEU A 108 16.30 -10.81 -15.32
CA LEU A 108 15.31 -9.73 -15.39
C LEU A 108 16.00 -8.37 -15.59
N ALA A 109 17.08 -8.11 -14.86
CA ALA A 109 17.88 -6.90 -15.00
C ALA A 109 18.53 -6.79 -16.40
N ALA A 110 19.05 -7.89 -16.95
CA ALA A 110 19.72 -7.89 -18.24
C ALA A 110 18.76 -7.77 -19.44
N PHE A 111 17.59 -8.41 -19.39
CA PHE A 111 16.68 -8.51 -20.54
C PHE A 111 15.43 -7.63 -20.46
N VAL A 112 15.00 -7.25 -19.26
CA VAL A 112 13.71 -6.56 -19.02
C VAL A 112 13.91 -5.11 -18.56
N GLN A 113 15.16 -4.61 -18.57
CA GLN A 113 15.54 -3.29 -18.05
C GLN A 113 14.71 -2.11 -18.60
N LYS A 114 14.25 -2.21 -19.86
CA LYS A 114 13.42 -1.15 -20.48
C LYS A 114 12.10 -0.93 -19.76
N ASN A 115 11.55 -1.97 -19.13
CA ASN A 115 10.30 -1.88 -18.36
C ASN A 115 10.51 -1.37 -16.93
N LEU A 116 11.76 -1.23 -16.48
CA LEU A 116 12.13 -0.79 -15.13
C LEU A 116 12.67 0.67 -15.12
N GLN A 117 12.52 1.40 -16.23
CA GLN A 117 12.94 2.79 -16.27
C GLN A 117 12.00 3.65 -15.43
N LEU A 118 12.58 4.55 -14.64
CA LEU A 118 11.80 5.54 -13.90
C LEU A 118 11.08 6.44 -14.90
N GLU A 119 9.86 6.84 -14.53
CA GLU A 119 9.11 7.82 -15.29
C GLU A 119 9.82 9.18 -15.31
N ALA A 120 9.34 10.08 -16.18
CA ALA A 120 9.87 11.44 -16.25
C ALA A 120 9.78 12.12 -14.86
N PRO A 121 10.71 13.03 -14.53
CA PRO A 121 10.63 13.81 -13.31
C PRO A 121 9.25 14.44 -13.14
N ALA A 122 8.74 14.45 -11.91
CA ALA A 122 7.41 14.95 -11.62
C ALA A 122 7.28 16.43 -12.06
N ASP A 123 6.47 16.67 -13.09
CA ASP A 123 6.09 18.01 -13.56
C ASP A 123 4.63 18.28 -13.16
N PRO A 124 4.36 19.26 -12.27
CA PRO A 124 3.00 19.60 -11.86
C PRO A 124 2.12 20.16 -13.00
N ARG A 125 2.69 20.46 -14.17
CA ARG A 125 1.96 20.93 -15.35
C ARG A 125 1.61 19.81 -16.33
N ALA A 126 2.21 18.63 -16.17
CA ALA A 126 1.94 17.49 -17.02
C ALA A 126 0.64 16.78 -16.59
N VAL A 127 -0.25 16.53 -17.55
CA VAL A 127 -1.44 15.69 -17.33
C VAL A 127 -1.11 14.28 -17.76
N THR A 128 -0.77 13.42 -16.79
CA THR A 128 -0.55 11.99 -17.01
C THR A 128 -1.68 11.20 -16.37
N ILE A 129 -2.06 10.08 -17.00
CA ILE A 129 -2.99 9.14 -16.39
C ILE A 129 -2.18 8.32 -15.38
N PRO A 130 -2.47 8.42 -14.07
CA PRO A 130 -1.73 7.67 -13.07
C PRO A 130 -2.02 6.18 -13.26
N ARG A 131 -1.00 5.40 -13.64
CA ARG A 131 -1.07 3.94 -13.70
C ARG A 131 -0.27 3.35 -12.55
N PRO A 132 -0.86 2.49 -11.73
CA PRO A 132 -0.13 1.84 -10.66
C PRO A 132 0.80 0.75 -11.21
N ASP A 133 1.75 0.34 -10.40
CA ASP A 133 2.58 -0.81 -10.71
C ASP A 133 1.77 -2.11 -10.77
N TRP A 134 2.32 -3.12 -11.45
CA TRP A 134 1.68 -4.40 -11.75
C TRP A 134 1.09 -5.10 -10.51
N TYR A 135 1.78 -5.03 -9.37
CA TYR A 135 1.35 -5.67 -8.11
C TYR A 135 0.13 -4.99 -7.46
N PHE A 136 -0.28 -3.81 -7.94
CA PHE A 136 -1.47 -3.09 -7.46
C PHE A 136 -2.62 -3.03 -8.46
N LEU A 137 -2.45 -3.59 -9.67
CA LEU A 137 -3.47 -3.53 -10.72
C LEU A 137 -4.82 -4.10 -10.27
N PHE A 138 -4.81 -5.25 -9.58
CA PHE A 138 -6.04 -5.88 -9.09
C PHE A 138 -6.78 -4.98 -8.08
N LEU A 139 -6.05 -4.23 -7.25
CA LEU A 139 -6.62 -3.35 -6.24
C LEU A 139 -7.23 -2.11 -6.89
N PHE A 140 -6.57 -1.54 -7.90
CA PHE A 140 -7.12 -0.42 -8.64
C PHE A 140 -8.39 -0.83 -9.42
N GLN A 141 -8.38 -2.03 -10.01
CA GLN A 141 -9.58 -2.58 -10.64
C GLN A 141 -10.70 -2.82 -9.63
N PHE A 142 -10.37 -3.33 -8.44
CA PHE A 142 -11.33 -3.54 -7.36
C PHE A 142 -12.02 -2.24 -6.91
N ILE A 143 -11.26 -1.14 -6.80
CA ILE A 143 -11.80 0.16 -6.36
C ILE A 143 -12.88 0.69 -7.33
N LYS A 144 -12.74 0.43 -8.64
CA LYS A 144 -13.70 0.85 -9.65
C LYS A 144 -15.07 0.14 -9.56
N LEU A 145 -15.18 -0.95 -8.80
CA LEU A 145 -16.40 -1.77 -8.77
C LEU A 145 -17.52 -1.18 -7.89
N GLY A 146 -17.29 -0.08 -7.17
CA GLY A 146 -18.30 0.49 -6.30
C GLY A 146 -17.94 1.86 -5.74
N PRO A 147 -18.59 2.29 -4.64
CA PRO A 147 -18.31 3.57 -4.02
C PRO A 147 -16.86 3.64 -3.56
N GLU A 148 -16.16 4.70 -3.99
CA GLU A 148 -14.72 4.86 -3.80
C GLU A 148 -14.29 4.73 -2.34
N LEU A 149 -15.00 5.38 -1.41
CA LEU A 149 -14.70 5.32 0.03
C LEU A 149 -14.81 3.89 0.59
N VAL A 150 -15.81 3.13 0.12
CA VAL A 150 -16.06 1.77 0.63
C VAL A 150 -14.98 0.82 0.13
N MET A 151 -14.66 0.89 -1.16
CA MET A 151 -13.69 -0.02 -1.76
C MET A 151 -12.24 0.29 -1.39
N SER A 152 -11.89 1.57 -1.23
CA SER A 152 -10.50 1.98 -0.93
C SER A 152 -10.17 2.00 0.55
N VAL A 153 -11.13 2.33 1.43
CA VAL A 153 -10.87 2.48 2.87
C VAL A 153 -11.56 1.39 3.68
N VAL A 154 -12.87 1.25 3.54
CA VAL A 154 -13.67 0.40 4.45
C VAL A 154 -13.28 -1.08 4.31
N ILE A 155 -13.28 -1.60 3.08
CA ILE A 155 -13.02 -3.03 2.85
C ILE A 155 -11.60 -3.44 3.26
N PRO A 156 -10.53 -2.77 2.82
CA PRO A 156 -9.17 -3.13 3.24
C PRO A 156 -8.97 -3.06 4.76
N THR A 157 -9.55 -2.03 5.41
CA THR A 157 -9.49 -1.90 6.88
C THR A 157 -10.19 -3.06 7.58
N VAL A 158 -11.38 -3.45 7.11
CA VAL A 158 -12.11 -4.60 7.66
C VAL A 158 -11.31 -5.90 7.46
N ILE A 159 -10.70 -6.10 6.30
CA ILE A 159 -9.87 -7.28 6.03
C ILE A 159 -8.71 -7.36 7.03
N ILE A 160 -7.97 -6.26 7.22
CA ILE A 160 -6.85 -6.21 8.19
C ILE A 160 -7.34 -6.52 9.60
N ILE A 161 -8.46 -5.92 10.04
CA ILE A 161 -9.05 -6.19 11.35
C ILE A 161 -9.44 -7.67 11.48
N VAL A 162 -10.05 -8.26 10.46
CA VAL A 162 -10.40 -9.68 10.46
C VAL A 162 -9.16 -10.55 10.59
N PHE A 163 -8.08 -10.27 9.87
CA PHE A 163 -6.81 -11.01 9.99
C PHE A 163 -6.17 -10.85 11.37
N LEU A 164 -6.22 -9.64 11.95
CA LEU A 164 -5.68 -9.38 13.29
C LEU A 164 -6.49 -10.09 14.39
N VAL A 165 -7.81 -10.16 14.23
CA VAL A 165 -8.72 -10.79 15.20
C VAL A 165 -8.85 -12.30 14.95
N TRP A 166 -8.40 -12.80 13.79
CA TRP A 166 -8.45 -14.22 13.40
C TRP A 166 -7.93 -15.20 14.45
N PRO A 167 -6.73 -15.04 15.06
CA PRO A 167 -6.24 -15.99 16.07
C PRO A 167 -7.17 -16.09 17.28
N PHE A 168 -7.82 -14.99 17.69
CA PHE A 168 -8.77 -15.00 18.80
C PHE A 168 -10.09 -15.68 18.42
N ILE A 169 -10.56 -15.48 17.19
CA ILE A 169 -11.73 -16.18 16.66
C ILE A 169 -11.46 -17.69 16.64
N ASP A 170 -10.29 -18.10 16.15
CA ASP A 170 -9.93 -19.50 16.01
C ASP A 170 -9.79 -20.21 17.38
N ALA A 171 -9.13 -19.56 18.34
CA ALA A 171 -8.94 -20.14 19.67
C ALA A 171 -10.22 -20.17 20.54
N ILE A 172 -11.02 -19.10 20.50
CA ILE A 172 -12.09 -18.86 21.50
C ILE A 172 -13.47 -19.16 20.92
N ALA A 173 -13.79 -18.60 19.76
CA ALA A 173 -15.13 -18.68 19.18
C ALA A 173 -15.31 -19.94 18.33
N GLY A 174 -14.26 -20.39 17.65
CA GLY A 174 -14.32 -21.46 16.67
C GLY A 174 -14.84 -22.80 17.20
N PRO A 175 -14.24 -23.36 18.27
CA PRO A 175 -14.70 -24.62 18.85
C PRO A 175 -16.15 -24.55 19.35
N ARG A 176 -16.55 -23.38 19.89
CA ARG A 176 -17.91 -23.16 20.40
C ARG A 176 -18.94 -23.05 19.29
N MET A 177 -18.61 -22.36 18.20
CA MET A 177 -19.46 -22.24 17.02
C MET A 177 -19.60 -23.57 16.28
N ALA A 178 -18.51 -24.34 16.13
CA ALA A 178 -18.55 -25.67 15.53
C ALA A 178 -19.51 -26.60 16.29
N LYS A 179 -19.45 -26.61 17.64
CA LYS A 179 -20.36 -27.38 18.48
C LYS A 179 -21.83 -26.96 18.33
N ARG A 180 -22.10 -25.65 18.18
CA ARG A 180 -23.47 -25.12 17.98
C ARG A 180 -24.03 -25.43 16.59
N LEU A 181 -23.20 -25.37 15.56
CA LEU A 181 -23.58 -25.64 14.16
C LEU A 181 -23.56 -27.14 13.80
N GLY A 182 -23.21 -28.02 14.75
CA GLY A 182 -23.11 -29.47 14.53
C GLY A 182 -21.92 -29.88 13.67
N TRP A 183 -20.90 -29.03 13.52
CA TRP A 183 -19.72 -29.31 12.73
C TRP A 183 -18.72 -30.15 13.53
N LYS A 184 -18.19 -31.22 12.93
CA LYS A 184 -17.22 -32.12 13.58
C LYS A 184 -15.91 -31.43 13.96
N ARG A 185 -15.51 -30.38 13.22
CA ARG A 185 -14.33 -29.56 13.49
C ARG A 185 -14.55 -28.14 12.98
N TRP A 186 -13.98 -27.17 13.68
CA TRP A 186 -13.93 -25.79 13.19
C TRP A 186 -13.04 -25.70 11.94
N PRO A 187 -13.42 -24.91 10.92
CA PRO A 187 -12.60 -24.73 9.74
C PRO A 187 -11.35 -23.86 10.03
N VAL A 188 -10.28 -24.49 10.50
CA VAL A 188 -8.95 -23.88 10.65
C VAL A 188 -8.25 -23.72 9.29
N PRO A 189 -7.70 -22.55 8.93
CA PRO A 189 -6.97 -22.36 7.68
C PRO A 189 -5.90 -23.44 7.45
N GLY A 190 -5.85 -24.02 6.24
CA GLY A 190 -4.80 -24.93 5.80
C GLY A 190 -5.16 -26.43 5.77
N ARG A 191 -5.93 -26.96 6.74
CA ARG A 191 -6.21 -28.42 6.82
C ARG A 191 -7.65 -28.83 6.46
N ASN A 192 -8.48 -27.87 6.04
CA ASN A 192 -9.88 -28.13 5.69
C ASN A 192 -10.19 -27.65 4.26
N VAL A 193 -11.01 -28.45 3.54
CA VAL A 193 -11.38 -28.19 2.15
C VAL A 193 -12.09 -26.84 2.00
N MET A 194 -12.90 -26.42 2.96
CA MET A 194 -13.69 -25.18 2.88
C MET A 194 -12.83 -23.92 2.87
N SER A 195 -11.85 -23.82 3.78
CA SER A 195 -10.88 -22.72 3.88
C SER A 195 -9.88 -22.75 2.72
N GLY A 196 -9.46 -23.95 2.29
CA GLY A 196 -8.62 -24.12 1.12
C GLY A 196 -9.33 -23.64 -0.15
N THR A 197 -10.58 -24.07 -0.37
CA THR A 197 -11.41 -23.59 -1.49
C THR A 197 -11.66 -22.10 -1.39
N GLY A 198 -11.95 -21.56 -0.21
CA GLY A 198 -12.11 -20.12 -0.01
C GLY A 198 -10.86 -19.32 -0.39
N PHE A 199 -9.68 -19.77 0.03
CA PHE A 199 -8.41 -19.15 -0.33
C PHE A 199 -8.13 -19.24 -1.83
N VAL A 200 -8.39 -20.39 -2.45
CA VAL A 200 -8.24 -20.56 -3.91
C VAL A 200 -9.20 -19.65 -4.67
N VAL A 201 -10.46 -19.54 -4.25
CA VAL A 201 -11.42 -18.61 -4.85
C VAL A 201 -10.94 -17.17 -4.71
N PHE A 202 -10.41 -16.78 -3.55
CA PHE A 202 -9.83 -15.46 -3.34
C PHE A 202 -8.67 -15.16 -4.31
N LEU A 203 -7.74 -16.11 -4.49
CA LEU A 203 -6.65 -15.97 -5.47
C LEU A 203 -7.17 -15.90 -6.91
N LEU A 204 -8.20 -16.69 -7.25
CA LEU A 204 -8.83 -16.62 -8.57
C LEU A 204 -9.51 -15.27 -8.82
N ILE A 205 -10.11 -14.65 -7.79
CA ILE A 205 -10.66 -13.29 -7.90
C ILE A 205 -9.54 -12.28 -8.15
N ILE A 206 -8.43 -12.35 -7.40
CA ILE A 206 -7.26 -11.48 -7.64
C ILE A 206 -6.75 -11.64 -9.06
N ALA A 207 -6.52 -12.88 -9.51
CA ALA A 207 -6.04 -13.16 -10.85
C ALA A 207 -7.02 -12.67 -11.94
N ALA A 208 -8.34 -12.83 -11.72
CA ALA A 208 -9.35 -12.34 -12.65
C ALA A 208 -9.36 -10.80 -12.73
N LEU A 209 -9.24 -10.11 -11.59
CA LEU A 209 -9.14 -8.65 -11.54
C LEU A 209 -7.86 -8.15 -12.20
N GLU A 210 -6.74 -8.83 -12.00
CA GLU A 210 -5.46 -8.50 -12.63
C GLU A 210 -5.52 -8.70 -14.15
N VAL A 211 -6.06 -9.83 -14.63
CA VAL A 211 -6.25 -10.08 -16.07
C VAL A 211 -7.20 -9.05 -16.68
N TRP A 212 -8.27 -8.68 -15.98
CA TRP A 212 -9.18 -7.63 -16.44
C TRP A 212 -8.47 -6.27 -16.48
N ALA A 213 -7.65 -5.94 -15.48
CA ALA A 213 -6.85 -4.72 -15.49
C ALA A 213 -5.89 -4.70 -16.70
N LEU A 214 -5.20 -5.81 -16.98
CA LEU A 214 -4.26 -5.94 -18.10
C LEU A 214 -4.93 -5.92 -19.48
N ALA A 215 -6.23 -6.21 -19.56
CA ALA A 215 -7.00 -6.09 -20.81
C ALA A 215 -7.12 -4.62 -21.28
N GLY A 216 -6.82 -3.67 -20.40
CA GLY A 216 -6.69 -2.24 -20.72
C GLY A 216 -8.02 -1.50 -20.84
N PRO A 217 -7.96 -0.18 -21.12
CA PRO A 217 -9.12 0.71 -21.09
C PRO A 217 -10.20 0.42 -22.15
N GLY A 218 -9.85 -0.31 -23.21
CA GLY A 218 -10.78 -0.66 -24.29
C GLY A 218 -11.70 -1.83 -23.96
N PHE A 219 -11.40 -2.59 -22.90
CA PHE A 219 -12.20 -3.74 -22.49
C PHE A 219 -13.04 -3.41 -21.26
N CYS A 220 -14.33 -3.21 -21.48
CA CYS A 220 -15.29 -2.84 -20.43
C CYS A 220 -16.34 -3.92 -20.24
N LEU A 221 -16.64 -4.24 -18.98
CA LEU A 221 -17.71 -5.16 -18.61
C LEU A 221 -18.86 -4.39 -17.97
N PRO A 222 -20.12 -4.78 -18.22
CA PRO A 222 -21.27 -4.19 -17.55
C PRO A 222 -21.21 -4.50 -16.05
N TRP A 223 -21.35 -3.48 -15.21
CA TRP A 223 -21.36 -3.60 -13.76
C TRP A 223 -22.52 -2.83 -13.13
N LEU A 224 -22.71 -2.98 -11.81
CA LEU A 224 -23.87 -2.49 -11.07
C LEU A 224 -24.14 -0.99 -11.21
N ALA A 225 -23.10 -0.17 -11.37
CA ALA A 225 -23.19 1.29 -11.48
C ALA A 225 -22.95 1.83 -12.90
N GLY A 226 -22.70 0.95 -13.88
CA GLY A 226 -22.28 1.30 -15.24
C GLY A 226 -21.17 0.39 -15.77
N PRO A 227 -20.75 0.55 -17.04
CA PRO A 227 -19.64 -0.20 -17.58
C PRO A 227 -18.34 0.19 -16.88
N VAL A 228 -17.59 -0.81 -16.41
CA VAL A 228 -16.25 -0.62 -15.80
C VAL A 228 -15.21 -1.13 -16.77
N CYS A 229 -14.17 -0.35 -17.03
CA CYS A 229 -13.10 -0.71 -17.95
C CYS A 229 -11.83 -1.11 -17.19
N GLY A 230 -10.97 -1.90 -17.85
CA GLY A 230 -9.63 -2.23 -17.37
C GLY A 230 -8.80 -0.98 -17.05
N ALA A 231 -7.73 -1.17 -16.27
CA ALA A 231 -6.82 -0.09 -15.86
C ALA A 231 -5.81 0.27 -16.97
#